data_AF-A0A924TTF9-F1
#
_entry.id   AF-A0A924TTF9-F1
#
_cell.length_a   1.000
_cell.length_b   1.000
_cell.length_c   1.000
_cell.angle_alpha   90.00
_cell.angle_beta   90.00
_cell.angle_gamma   90.00
#
_symmetry.space_group_name_H-M   'P 1'
#
loop_
_entity.id
_entity.type
_entity.pdbx_description
1 polymer ?
#
loop_
_entity_poly.entity_id
_entity_poly.type
_entity_poly.pdbx_seq_one_letter_code
_entity_poly.pdbx_strand_id
1 'polypeptide(L)'
;MTQTPNTAHPEHLFIVTGSSRGLGAALVAQLLQPGHTVLGMARHQHAGLQAQSPASGVALTQWPVDLAEPLQPAERLAEWLSTFDVS
;
A
#
# COMPACT_ATOMS: atom_id res chain seq x y z
N MET A 1 -31.37 -5.58 11.89
CA MET A 1 -30.13 -6.34 11.59
C MET A 1 -29.11 -5.33 11.08
N THR A 2 -28.38 -4.69 12.00
CA THR A 2 -27.27 -3.79 11.65
C THR A 2 -26.04 -4.65 11.45
N GLN A 3 -25.62 -4.83 10.20
CA GLN A 3 -24.36 -5.49 9.86
C GLN A 3 -23.21 -4.62 10.41
N THR A 4 -22.51 -5.13 11.42
CA THR A 4 -21.23 -4.59 11.86
C THR A 4 -20.29 -4.60 10.66
N PRO A 5 -19.62 -3.49 10.30
CA PRO A 5 -18.64 -3.52 9.21
C PRO A 5 -17.56 -4.55 9.55
N ASN A 6 -17.35 -5.50 8.63
CA ASN A 6 -16.25 -6.45 8.71
C ASN A 6 -14.95 -5.62 8.75
N THR A 7 -14.27 -5.58 9.89
CA THR A 7 -12.89 -5.07 9.98
C THR A 7 -12.02 -6.05 9.22
N ALA A 8 -11.95 -5.86 7.90
CA ALA A 8 -11.24 -6.76 7.01
C ALA A 8 -9.74 -6.64 7.29
N HIS A 9 -9.17 -7.67 7.90
CA HIS A 9 -7.73 -7.88 7.87
C HIS A 9 -7.36 -8.25 6.43
N PRO A 10 -6.37 -7.59 5.80
CA PRO A 10 -5.94 -7.98 4.48
C PRO A 10 -5.39 -9.41 4.52
N GLU A 11 -5.77 -10.25 3.55
CA GLU A 11 -5.23 -11.60 3.41
C GLU A 11 -3.73 -11.53 3.08
N HIS A 12 -3.34 -10.52 2.29
CA HIS A 12 -1.97 -10.30 1.89
C HIS A 12 -1.58 -8.82 1.89
N LEU A 13 -0.39 -8.53 2.42
CA LEU A 13 0.20 -7.21 2.46
C LEU A 13 1.43 -7.17 1.55
N PHE A 14 1.47 -6.18 0.65
CA PHE A 14 2.57 -5.98 -0.30
C PHE A 14 3.19 -4.61 -0.12
N ILE A 15 4.52 -4.58 -0.04
CA ILE A 15 5.30 -3.34 0.01
C ILE A 15 6.15 -3.29 -1.26
N VAL A 16 5.96 -2.25 -2.08
CA VAL A 16 6.67 -2.07 -3.34
C VAL A 16 7.50 -0.80 -3.29
N THR A 17 8.82 -0.94 -3.25
CA THR A 17 9.76 0.18 -3.40
C THR A 17 9.98 0.54 -4.87
N GLY A 18 10.20 1.82 -5.19
CA GLY A 18 10.35 2.27 -6.57
C GLY A 18 9.02 2.20 -7.36
N SER A 19 7.89 2.32 -6.67
CA SER A 19 6.54 2.16 -7.22
C SER A 19 6.07 3.28 -8.16
N SER A 20 6.87 4.32 -8.39
CA SER A 20 6.42 5.51 -9.13
C SER A 20 6.47 5.36 -10.64
N ARG A 21 7.28 4.45 -11.18
CA ARG A 21 7.46 4.23 -12.64
C ARG A 21 7.97 2.82 -12.93
N GLY A 22 7.99 2.45 -14.21
CA GLY A 22 8.63 1.24 -14.70
C GLY A 22 8.09 -0.03 -14.04
N LEU A 23 8.99 -0.95 -13.70
CA LEU A 23 8.61 -2.25 -13.11
C LEU A 23 7.82 -2.10 -11.80
N GLY A 24 8.25 -1.21 -10.90
CA GLY A 24 7.56 -1.02 -9.61
C GLY A 24 6.11 -0.55 -9.79
N ALA A 25 5.87 0.37 -10.73
CA ALA A 25 4.51 0.81 -11.05
C ALA A 25 3.66 -0.31 -11.66
N ALA A 26 4.23 -1.12 -12.57
CA ALA A 26 3.54 -2.25 -13.18
C ALA A 26 3.22 -3.36 -12.16
N LEU A 27 4.10 -3.58 -11.16
CA LEU A 27 3.84 -4.50 -10.06
C LEU A 27 2.69 -4.01 -9.18
N VAL A 28 2.69 -2.73 -8.79
CA VAL A 28 1.57 -2.17 -8.01
C VAL A 28 0.25 -2.33 -8.76
N ALA A 29 0.20 -1.99 -10.05
CA ALA A 29 -1.02 -2.15 -10.85
C ALA A 29 -1.56 -3.59 -10.83
N GLN A 30 -0.67 -4.59 -10.97
CA GLN A 30 -1.07 -6.00 -10.91
C GLN A 30 -1.53 -6.44 -9.52
N LEU A 31 -0.93 -5.88 -8.46
CA LEU A 31 -1.25 -6.20 -7.07
C LEU A 31 -2.54 -5.54 -6.57
N LEU A 32 -3.16 -4.63 -7.33
CA LEU A 32 -4.49 -4.06 -7.03
C LEU A 32 -5.60 -5.10 -7.26
N GLN A 33 -5.60 -6.16 -6.47
CA GLN A 33 -6.62 -7.22 -6.44
C GLN A 33 -7.32 -7.29 -5.07
N PRO A 34 -8.58 -7.73 -5.01
CA PRO A 34 -9.30 -7.93 -3.75
C PRO A 34 -8.51 -8.78 -2.73
N GLY A 35 -8.65 -8.46 -1.44
CA GLY A 35 -7.93 -9.14 -0.35
C GLY A 35 -6.50 -8.63 -0.14
N HIS A 36 -5.97 -7.81 -1.05
CA HIS A 36 -4.65 -7.20 -0.89
C HIS A 36 -4.70 -5.84 -0.20
N THR A 37 -3.63 -5.51 0.52
CA THR A 37 -3.25 -4.14 0.87
C THR A 37 -1.89 -3.85 0.25
N VAL A 38 -1.79 -2.73 -0.47
CA VAL A 38 -0.56 -2.38 -1.20
C VAL A 38 -0.02 -1.05 -0.70
N LEU A 39 1.22 -1.06 -0.24
CA LEU A 39 2.00 0.13 0.08
C LEU A 39 3.06 0.37 -1.01
N GLY A 40 2.91 1.46 -1.76
CA GLY A 40 3.92 1.96 -2.68
C GLY A 40 4.85 2.96 -1.98
N MET A 41 6.17 2.78 -2.12
CA MET A 41 7.19 3.68 -1.59
C MET A 41 8.13 4.16 -2.70
N ALA A 42 8.12 5.46 -2.99
CA ALA A 42 8.98 6.06 -4.00
C ALA A 42 9.09 7.57 -3.79
N ARG A 43 10.03 8.25 -4.45
CA ARG A 43 10.21 9.72 -4.34
C ARG A 43 9.00 10.54 -4.81
N HIS A 44 8.14 9.95 -5.65
CA HIS A 44 6.94 10.59 -6.17
C HIS A 44 5.77 9.61 -6.15
N GLN A 45 4.56 10.14 -5.97
CA GLN A 45 3.33 9.37 -6.14
C GLN A 45 3.01 9.17 -7.62
N HIS A 46 2.25 8.12 -7.92
CA HIS A 46 1.73 7.82 -9.25
C HIS A 46 0.21 8.04 -9.28
N ALA A 47 -0.24 9.19 -9.79
CA ALA A 47 -1.67 9.54 -9.83
C ALA A 47 -2.53 8.49 -10.57
N GLY A 48 -2.02 7.94 -11.68
CA GLY A 48 -2.71 6.89 -12.42
C GLY A 48 -2.95 5.59 -11.63
N LEU A 49 -2.09 5.24 -10.67
CA LEU A 49 -2.31 4.08 -9.79
C LEU A 49 -3.34 4.41 -8.71
N GLN A 50 -3.32 5.64 -8.18
CA GLN A 50 -4.32 6.08 -7.20
C GLN A 50 -5.74 6.00 -7.75
N ALA A 51 -5.93 6.35 -9.02
CA ALA A 51 -7.24 6.28 -9.68
C ALA A 51 -7.76 4.83 -9.86
N GLN A 52 -6.88 3.82 -9.87
CA GLN A 52 -7.24 2.41 -10.05
C GLN A 52 -7.65 1.72 -8.73
N SER A 53 -7.23 2.25 -7.59
CA SER A 53 -7.49 1.65 -6.27
C SER A 53 -8.98 1.63 -5.88
N PRO A 54 -9.77 2.72 -6.04
CA PRO A 54 -11.20 2.70 -5.75
C PRO A 54 -11.97 1.69 -6.63
N ALA A 55 -11.57 1.54 -7.90
CA ALA A 55 -12.21 0.63 -8.84
C ALA A 55 -11.97 -0.85 -8.51
N SER A 56 -10.85 -1.16 -7.85
CA SER A 56 -10.48 -2.53 -7.45
C SER A 56 -10.95 -2.91 -6.05
N GLY A 57 -11.46 -1.96 -5.25
CA GLY A 57 -11.80 -2.18 -3.85
C GLY A 57 -10.58 -2.43 -2.96
N VAL A 58 -9.40 -1.99 -3.40
CA VAL A 58 -8.10 -2.25 -2.75
C VAL A 58 -7.59 -1.01 -2.06
N ALA A 59 -7.07 -1.17 -0.84
CA ALA A 59 -6.35 -0.12 -0.15
C ALA A 59 -4.95 0.06 -0.77
N LEU A 60 -4.79 1.08 -1.62
CA LEU A 60 -3.48 1.56 -2.06
C LEU A 60 -3.05 2.77 -1.25
N THR A 61 -1.93 2.65 -0.55
CA THR A 61 -1.25 3.78 0.09
C THR A 61 0.04 4.09 -0.68
N GLN A 62 0.32 5.37 -0.92
CA GLN A 62 1.55 5.80 -1.61
C GLN A 62 2.34 6.77 -0.74
N TRP A 63 3.49 6.34 -0.24
CA TRP A 63 4.39 7.17 0.55
C TRP A 63 5.46 7.81 -0.34
N PRO A 64 5.46 9.14 -0.46
CA PRO A 64 6.58 9.87 -1.03
C PRO A 64 7.76 9.81 -0.05
N VAL A 65 8.75 8.96 -0.35
CA VAL A 65 9.95 8.77 0.48
C VAL A 65 11.18 8.65 -0.40
N ASP A 66 12.30 9.19 0.09
CA ASP A 66 13.62 8.90 -0.46
C ASP A 66 14.29 7.82 0.38
N LEU A 67 14.49 6.64 -0.20
CA LEU A 67 15.10 5.52 0.51
C LEU A 67 16.63 5.65 0.63
N ALA A 68 17.22 6.70 0.04
CA ALA A 68 18.58 7.12 0.39
C ALA A 68 18.67 7.64 1.83
N GLU A 69 17.56 8.10 2.42
CA GLU A 69 17.41 8.53 3.82
C GLU A 69 16.46 7.58 4.57
N PRO A 70 16.90 6.36 4.93
CA PRO A 70 15.99 5.25 5.22
C PRO A 70 15.39 5.25 6.63
N LEU A 71 15.94 6.03 7.58
CA LEU A 71 15.57 5.92 8.99
C LEU A 71 14.09 6.28 9.23
N GLN A 72 13.66 7.45 8.78
CA GLN A 72 12.28 7.90 8.95
C GLN A 72 11.26 7.00 8.21
N PRO A 73 11.47 6.59 6.95
CA PRO A 73 10.60 5.61 6.29
C PRO A 73 10.52 4.27 7.04
N ALA A 74 11.61 3.80 7.64
CA ALA A 74 11.64 2.54 8.38
C ALA A 74 10.81 2.62 9.67
N GLU A 75 10.95 3.70 10.45
CA GLU A 75 10.15 3.93 11.67
C GLU A 75 8.65 4.00 11.33
N ARG A 76 8.30 4.82 10.32
CA ARG A 76 6.93 4.92 9.83
C ARG A 76 6.38 3.58 9.34
N LEU A 77 7.21 2.77 8.68
CA LEU A 77 6.82 1.44 8.22
C LEU A 77 6.55 0.50 9.38
N ALA A 78 7.39 0.51 10.43
CA ALA A 78 7.18 -0.30 11.62
C ALA A 78 5.87 0.08 12.34
N GLU A 79 5.60 1.38 12.51
CA GLU A 79 4.33 1.87 13.07
C GLU A 79 3.14 1.43 12.23
N TRP A 80 3.21 1.58 10.91
CA TRP A 80 2.12 1.18 10.03
C TRP A 80 1.87 -0.34 10.06
N LEU A 81 2.93 -1.16 10.06
CA LEU A 81 2.79 -2.61 10.17
C LEU A 81 2.14 -3.05 11.48
N SER A 82 2.40 -2.35 12.59
CA SER A 82 1.75 -2.63 13.88
C SER A 82 0.23 -2.47 13.85
N THR A 83 -0.32 -1.74 12.87
CA THR A 83 -1.78 -1.58 12.71
C THR A 83 -2.47 -2.81 12.10
N PHE A 84 -1.70 -3.73 11.50
CA PHE A 84 -2.20 -4.99 10.95
C PHE A 84 -1.98 -6.18 11.87
N ASP A 85 -1.27 -5.98 12.98
CA ASP A 85 -0.95 -7.06 13.90
C ASP A 85 -2.23 -7.59 14.55
N VAL A 86 -2.36 -8.91 14.51
CA VAL A 86 -3.53 -9.67 14.94
C VAL A 86 -3.16 -10.27 16.29
N SER A 87 -3.95 -9.96 17.33
CA SER A 87 -3.85 -10.63 18.63
C SER A 87 -4.02 -12.14 18.54
#